data_AF-A0AAE4TSE6-F1
#
_entry.id   AF-A0AAE4TSE6-F1
#
_cell.length_a   1.000
_cell.length_b   1.000
_cell.length_c   1.000
_cell.angle_alpha   90.00
_cell.angle_beta   90.00
_cell.angle_gamma   90.00
#
_symmetry.space_group_name_H-M   'P 1'
#
loop_
_entity.id
_entity.type
_entity.pdbx_description
1 polymer ?
#
loop_
_entity_poly.entity_id
_entity_poly.type
_entity_poly.pdbx_seq_one_letter_code
_entity_poly.pdbx_strand_id
1 'polypeptide(L)'
;MTTITKNSQFSFRTNEDLLSKAKEIVSYENIDMSTLFNNLLIQVVNQGQVPSLLLNEGQSKKERIIDELYGEIQQGYQSYLEGEGKSLDEVFAKYGA
;
A
#
# COMPACT_ATOMS: atom_id res chain seq x y z
N MET A 1 -2.45 -6.02 -18.62
CA MET A 1 -1.41 -6.84 -17.93
C MET A 1 -0.09 -6.12 -18.08
N THR A 2 0.52 -5.70 -16.97
CA THR A 2 1.81 -5.01 -16.98
C THR A 2 2.89 -6.04 -17.31
N THR A 3 3.49 -5.96 -18.50
CA THR A 3 4.59 -6.85 -18.90
C THR A 3 5.81 -6.57 -18.01
N ILE A 4 6.23 -7.58 -17.23
CA ILE A 4 7.38 -7.45 -16.33
C ILE A 4 8.66 -7.36 -17.17
N THR A 5 9.27 -6.18 -17.21
CA THR A 5 10.60 -6.01 -17.80
C THR A 5 11.65 -6.36 -16.74
N LYS A 6 12.35 -7.48 -16.91
CA LYS A 6 13.36 -7.97 -15.96
C LYS A 6 14.70 -7.24 -16.16
N ASN A 7 14.79 -5.99 -15.72
CA ASN A 7 15.97 -5.13 -15.88
C ASN A 7 16.63 -4.68 -14.57
N SER A 8 16.09 -5.10 -13.41
CA SER A 8 16.61 -4.75 -12.09
C SER A 8 16.71 -6.00 -11.21
N GLN A 9 17.73 -6.07 -10.36
CA GLN A 9 17.97 -7.17 -9.44
C GLN A 9 17.70 -6.73 -8.00
N PHE A 10 16.86 -7.51 -7.31
CA PHE A 10 16.60 -7.36 -5.89
C PHE A 10 17.22 -8.52 -5.12
N SER A 11 18.05 -8.20 -4.12
CA SER A 11 18.70 -9.17 -3.25
C SER A 11 18.30 -8.88 -1.81
N PHE A 12 17.90 -9.91 -1.08
CA PHE A 12 17.57 -9.81 0.35
C PHE A 12 18.21 -10.95 1.14
N ARG A 13 18.44 -10.72 2.43
CA ARG A 13 18.96 -11.73 3.36
C ARG A 13 17.80 -12.31 4.15
N THR A 14 17.82 -13.62 4.35
CA THR A 14 16.81 -14.34 5.14
C THR A 14 17.46 -15.54 5.82
N ASN A 15 16.75 -16.13 6.77
CA ASN A 15 17.12 -17.41 7.36
C ASN A 15 17.00 -18.56 6.34
N GLU A 16 17.98 -19.47 6.36
CA GLU A 16 18.07 -20.59 5.41
C GLU A 16 16.91 -21.57 5.54
N ASP A 17 16.54 -21.97 6.76
CA ASP A 17 15.42 -22.88 7.01
C ASP A 17 14.10 -22.27 6.53
N LEU A 18 13.92 -20.97 6.77
CA LEU A 18 12.75 -20.23 6.29
C LEU A 18 12.68 -20.24 4.76
N LEU A 19 13.81 -19.99 4.09
CA LEU A 19 13.89 -19.99 2.63
C LEU A 19 13.62 -21.38 2.06
N SER A 20 14.19 -22.43 2.65
CA SER A 20 14.01 -23.81 2.19
C SER A 20 12.56 -24.25 2.30
N LYS A 21 11.89 -23.96 3.42
CA LYS A 21 10.46 -24.24 3.59
C LYS A 21 9.59 -23.44 2.62
N ALA A 22 9.89 -22.16 2.42
CA ALA A 22 9.16 -21.34 1.47
C ALA A 22 9.30 -21.89 0.04
N LYS A 23 10.50 -22.30 -0.38
CA LYS A 23 10.73 -22.93 -1.68
C LYS A 23 9.90 -24.20 -1.86
N GLU A 24 9.84 -25.04 -0.83
CA GLU A 24 9.05 -26.27 -0.85
C GLU A 24 7.56 -25.94 -1.08
N ILE A 25 7.00 -25.02 -0.28
CA ILE A 25 5.60 -24.59 -0.37
C ILE A 25 5.28 -24.05 -1.77
N VAL A 26 6.13 -23.16 -2.26
CA VAL A 26 5.95 -22.45 -3.53
C VAL A 26 6.08 -23.42 -4.72
N SER A 27 6.89 -24.48 -4.58
CA SER A 27 7.04 -25.51 -5.62
C SER A 27 5.79 -26.35 -5.84
N TYR A 28 4.95 -26.55 -4.81
CA TYR A 28 3.67 -27.27 -4.96
C TYR A 28 2.71 -26.54 -5.90
N GLU A 29 2.80 -25.21 -5.95
CA GLU A 29 1.99 -24.36 -6.81
C GLU A 29 2.60 -24.16 -8.22
N ASN A 30 3.65 -24.91 -8.57
CA ASN A 30 4.40 -24.80 -9.84
C ASN A 30 4.91 -23.39 -10.17
N ILE A 31 5.15 -22.56 -9.15
CA ILE A 31 5.75 -21.24 -9.30
C ILE A 31 7.17 -21.25 -8.75
N ASP A 32 8.05 -20.41 -9.30
CA ASP A 32 9.37 -20.18 -8.73
C ASP A 32 9.36 -19.00 -7.75
N MET A 33 10.38 -18.92 -6.90
CA MET A 33 10.51 -17.83 -5.93
C MET A 33 10.56 -16.45 -6.60
N SER A 34 11.18 -16.34 -7.78
CA SER A 34 11.25 -15.07 -8.52
C SER A 34 9.86 -14.60 -8.95
N THR A 35 9.01 -15.51 -9.37
CA THR A 35 7.62 -15.26 -9.78
C THR A 35 6.79 -14.86 -8.57
N LEU A 36 6.95 -15.55 -7.43
CA LEU A 36 6.31 -15.15 -6.18
C LEU A 36 6.66 -13.71 -5.79
N PHE A 37 7.95 -13.35 -5.78
CA PHE A 37 8.38 -12.00 -5.41
C PHE A 37 7.91 -10.94 -6.40
N ASN A 38 7.94 -11.24 -7.70
CA ASN A 38 7.42 -10.32 -8.71
C ASN A 38 5.90 -10.10 -8.58
N ASN A 39 5.15 -11.15 -8.28
CA ASN A 39 3.71 -11.05 -8.03
C ASN A 39 3.41 -10.20 -6.80
N LEU A 40 4.22 -10.32 -5.74
CA LEU A 40 4.12 -9.45 -4.57
C LEU A 40 4.33 -7.98 -4.95
N LEU A 41 5.39 -7.67 -5.73
CA LEU A 41 5.65 -6.30 -6.18
C LEU A 41 4.51 -5.74 -7.03
N ILE A 42 3.97 -6.54 -7.96
CA ILE A 42 2.79 -6.18 -8.75
C ILE A 42 1.62 -5.87 -7.85
N GLN A 43 1.38 -6.71 -6.84
CA GLN A 43 0.26 -6.54 -5.92
C GLN A 43 0.39 -5.27 -5.08
N VAL A 44 1.58 -4.95 -4.58
CA VAL A 44 1.85 -3.70 -3.85
C VAL A 44 1.57 -2.48 -4.74
N VAL A 45 2.03 -2.50 -6.00
CA VAL A 45 1.81 -1.40 -6.94
C VAL A 45 0.34 -1.27 -7.32
N ASN A 46 -0.33 -2.37 -7.62
CA ASN A 46 -1.74 -2.36 -8.03
C ASN A 46 -2.67 -1.91 -6.90
N GLN A 47 -2.37 -2.26 -5.65
CA GLN A 47 -3.19 -1.89 -4.49
C GLN A 47 -2.81 -0.51 -3.92
N GLY A 48 -1.68 0.06 -4.34
CA GLY A 48 -1.12 1.29 -3.75
C GLY A 48 -0.72 1.13 -2.28
N GLN A 49 -0.67 -0.10 -1.76
CA GLN A 49 -0.37 -0.38 -0.37
C GLN A 49 0.27 -1.75 -0.18
N VAL A 50 1.01 -1.91 0.92
CA VAL A 50 1.54 -3.21 1.34
C VAL A 50 0.39 -4.11 1.80
N PRO A 51 0.29 -5.38 1.33
CA PRO A 51 -0.74 -6.31 1.76
C PRO A 51 -0.80 -6.43 3.28
N SER A 52 -2.00 -6.28 3.86
CA SER A 52 -2.20 -6.27 5.32
C SER A 52 -1.75 -7.57 5.99
N LEU A 53 -1.74 -8.69 5.27
CA LEU A 53 -1.25 -9.99 5.72
C LEU A 53 0.26 -10.00 6.01
N LEU A 54 1.01 -9.05 5.44
CA LEU A 54 2.45 -8.89 5.61
C LEU A 54 2.80 -7.80 6.63
N LEU A 55 1.80 -7.10 7.16
CA LEU A 55 1.95 -6.08 8.17
C LEU A 55 1.74 -6.77 9.52
N ASN A 56 2.74 -6.72 10.40
CA ASN A 56 2.55 -7.15 11.79
C ASN A 56 1.39 -6.35 12.40
N GLU A 57 0.44 -7.06 13.02
CA GLU A 57 -0.93 -6.64 13.30
C GLU A 57 -1.09 -5.33 14.11
N GLY A 58 -0.03 -4.82 14.73
CA GLY A 58 -0.08 -3.65 15.61
C GLY A 58 0.09 -2.28 14.94
N GLN A 59 0.87 -2.18 13.86
CA GLN A 59 1.43 -0.88 13.46
C GLN A 59 0.80 -0.31 12.18
N SER A 60 0.80 -1.03 11.07
CA SER A 60 0.73 -0.33 9.78
C SER A 60 -0.65 0.08 9.27
N LYS A 61 -1.77 -0.47 9.75
CA LYS A 61 -3.12 -0.03 9.27
C LYS A 61 -3.63 1.18 10.06
N LYS A 62 -3.44 1.19 11.39
CA LYS A 62 -3.83 2.32 12.24
C LYS A 62 -2.90 3.50 12.00
N GLU A 63 -1.59 3.30 11.95
CA GLU A 63 -0.63 4.39 11.68
C GLU A 63 -0.90 5.02 10.31
N ARG A 64 -1.15 4.22 9.26
CA ARG A 64 -1.48 4.76 7.93
C ARG A 64 -2.78 5.58 7.93
N ILE A 65 -3.85 5.06 8.55
CA ILE A 65 -5.12 5.82 8.64
C ILE A 65 -4.92 7.11 9.43
N ILE A 66 -4.14 7.06 10.51
CA ILE A 66 -3.83 8.23 11.33
C ILE A 66 -3.00 9.25 10.54
N ASP A 67 -1.99 8.81 9.80
CA ASP A 67 -1.15 9.66 8.95
C ASP A 67 -1.95 10.29 7.81
N GLU A 68 -2.83 9.52 7.15
CA GLU A 68 -3.75 10.03 6.12
C GLU A 68 -4.71 11.08 6.71
N LEU A 69 -5.30 10.81 7.88
CA LEU A 69 -6.17 11.77 8.58
C LEU A 69 -5.40 13.04 8.98
N TYR A 70 -4.18 12.93 9.49
CA TYR A 70 -3.34 14.10 9.79
C TYR A 70 -3.01 14.89 8.52
N GLY A 71 -2.72 14.22 7.41
CA GLY A 71 -2.49 14.85 6.12
C GLY A 71 -3.72 15.62 5.62
N GLU A 72 -4.91 15.01 5.67
CA GLU A 72 -6.17 15.65 5.28
C GLU A 72 -6.49 16.87 6.17
N ILE A 73 -6.29 16.75 7.49
CA ILE A 73 -6.49 17.87 8.43
C ILE A 73 -5.53 19.01 8.10
N GLN A 74 -4.25 18.71 7.87
CA GLN A 74 -3.25 19.73 7.55
C GLN A 74 -3.54 20.42 6.22
N GLN A 75 -3.95 19.67 5.20
CA GLN A 75 -4.37 20.21 3.92
C GLN A 75 -5.62 21.09 4.05
N GLY A 76 -6.63 20.65 4.82
CA GLY A 76 -7.83 21.44 5.09
C GLY A 76 -7.53 22.74 5.85
N TYR A 77 -6.63 22.68 6.83
CA TYR A 77 -6.18 23.86 7.56
C TYR A 77 -5.44 24.85 6.65
N GLN A 78 -4.57 24.34 5.77
CA GLN A 78 -3.86 25.18 4.80
C GLN A 78 -4.83 25.83 3.80
N SER A 79 -5.79 25.07 3.27
CA SER A 79 -6.82 25.57 2.35
C SER A 79 -7.67 26.66 3.02
N TYR A 80 -7.96 26.52 4.31
CA TYR A 80 -8.65 27.55 5.09
C TYR A 80 -7.81 28.83 5.23
N LEU A 81 -6.51 28.72 5.54
CA LEU A 81 -5.61 29.87 5.62
C LEU A 81 -5.46 30.59 4.28
N GLU A 82 -5.48 29.84 3.18
CA GLU A 82 -5.39 30.35 1.80
C GLU A 82 -6.72 30.89 1.27
N GLY A 83 -7.81 30.77 2.04
CA GLY A 83 -9.13 31.25 1.65
C GLY A 83 -9.83 30.38 0.61
N GLU A 84 -9.34 29.16 0.36
CA GLU A 84 -9.91 28.18 -0.58
C GLU A 84 -11.11 27.41 -0.02
N GLY A 85 -11.78 27.97 0.99
CA GLY A 85 -12.98 27.41 1.59
C GLY A 85 -14.18 27.42 0.65
N LYS A 86 -15.15 26.53 0.90
CA LYS A 86 -16.46 26.55 0.23
C LYS A 86 -17.44 27.43 1.00
N SER A 87 -18.25 28.18 0.26
CA SER A 87 -19.30 29.02 0.85
C SER A 87 -20.40 28.16 1.50
N LEU A 88 -21.11 28.74 2.47
CA LEU A 88 -22.22 28.03 3.14
C LEU A 88 -23.29 27.60 2.14
N ASP A 89 -23.61 28.45 1.16
CA ASP A 89 -24.61 28.15 0.13
C ASP A 89 -24.20 26.94 -0.73
N GLU A 90 -22.92 26.83 -1.12
CA GLU A 90 -22.41 25.67 -1.85
C GLU A 90 -22.45 24.39 -1.01
N VAL A 91 -22.17 24.49 0.28
CA VAL A 91 -22.20 23.34 1.20
C VAL A 91 -23.64 22.88 1.42
N PHE A 92 -24.57 23.78 1.69
CA PHE A 92 -25.99 23.47 1.87
C PHE A 92 -26.63 22.93 0.60
N ALA A 93 -26.27 23.45 -0.58
CA ALA A 93 -26.77 22.92 -1.85
C ALA A 93 -26.35 21.46 -2.10
N LYS A 94 -25.21 21.03 -1.54
CA LYS A 94 -24.67 19.68 -1.74
C LYS A 94 -25.02 18.69 -0.62
N TYR A 95 -25.10 19.15 0.62
CA TYR A 95 -25.22 18.30 1.81
C TYR A 95 -26.42 18.65 2.71
N GLY A 96 -27.13 19.74 2.45
CA GLY A 96 -28.32 20.15 3.18
C GLY A 96 -29.55 19.39 2.71
N ALA A 97 -29.72 18.16 3.18
CA ALA A 97 -30.99 17.43 3.16
C ALA A 97 -31.62 17.46 4.56
#